data_AF-A0A7X7N956-F1
#
_entry.id   AF-A0A7X7N956-F1
#
_cell.length_a   1.000
_cell.length_b   1.000
_cell.length_c   1.000
_cell.angle_alpha   90.00
_cell.angle_beta   90.00
_cell.angle_gamma   90.00
#
_symmetry.space_group_name_H-M   'P 1'
#
loop_
_entity.id
_entity.type
_entity.pdbx_description
1 polymer ?
#
loop_
_entity_poly.entity_id
_entity_poly.type
_entity_poly.pdbx_seq_one_letter_code
_entity_poly.pdbx_strand_id
1 'polypeptide(L)'
;MKKLCTLLMLSCVLAFGVEFTCSLMVKGGQLEKVLFGCSSNGTSGYDRKLDIPAPPMGMNSGVIGWHVPNEDKQFILYQDMRGETLPQAWKLDCRTYRSNPIKLSWDPATLPKGLDFAIRIGEGQWIDMRESKALDVKETCFVEVKVEQKQAESK
;
A
#
# COMPACT_ATOMS: atom_id res chain seq x y z
N MET A 1 -0.31 -33.76 -45.08
CA MET A 1 -0.03 -32.39 -44.61
C MET A 1 -0.80 -32.18 -43.30
N LYS A 2 -0.11 -32.19 -42.15
CA LYS A 2 -0.73 -32.07 -40.83
C LYS A 2 -0.92 -30.58 -40.51
N LYS A 3 -2.16 -30.13 -40.35
CA LYS A 3 -2.48 -28.78 -39.88
C LYS A 3 -2.15 -28.71 -38.38
N LEU A 4 -1.10 -27.99 -38.04
CA LEU A 4 -0.79 -27.62 -36.66
C LEU A 4 -1.71 -26.46 -36.29
N CYS A 5 -2.77 -26.76 -35.55
CA CYS A 5 -3.69 -25.76 -35.02
C CYS A 5 -3.10 -25.28 -33.69
N THR A 6 -2.31 -24.21 -33.73
CA THR A 6 -1.79 -23.55 -32.52
C THR A 6 -2.96 -22.83 -31.84
N LEU A 7 -3.51 -23.46 -30.81
CA LEU A 7 -4.52 -22.86 -29.94
C LEU A 7 -3.83 -21.79 -29.08
N LEU A 8 -3.94 -20.54 -29.49
CA LEU A 8 -3.51 -19.38 -28.70
C LEU A 8 -4.51 -19.23 -27.54
N MET A 9 -4.19 -19.77 -26.36
CA MET A 9 -4.95 -19.52 -25.14
C MET A 9 -4.77 -18.05 -24.74
N LEU A 10 -5.64 -17.19 -25.25
CA LEU A 10 -5.77 -15.81 -24.80
C LEU A 10 -6.40 -15.85 -23.40
N SER A 11 -5.57 -15.91 -22.36
CA SER A 11 -6.04 -15.75 -20.98
C SER A 11 -6.49 -14.30 -20.80
N CYS A 12 -7.78 -14.06 -21.02
CA CYS A 12 -8.42 -12.81 -20.67
C CYS A 12 -8.42 -12.72 -19.14
N VAL A 13 -7.43 -12.03 -18.57
CA VAL A 13 -7.44 -11.68 -17.15
C VAL A 13 -8.54 -10.64 -16.99
N LEU A 14 -9.71 -11.07 -16.54
CA LEU A 14 -10.75 -10.15 -16.09
C LEU A 14 -10.17 -9.42 -14.87
N ALA A 15 -9.76 -8.17 -15.07
CA ALA A 15 -9.42 -7.26 -13.99
C ALA A 15 -10.74 -6.94 -13.25
N PHE A 16 -11.05 -7.74 -12.23
CA PHE A 16 -12.12 -7.38 -11.30
C PHE A 16 -11.61 -6.24 -10.43
N GLY A 17 -12.34 -5.13 -10.48
CA GLY A 17 -12.17 -4.04 -9.53
C GLY A 17 -12.39 -4.54 -8.11
N VAL A 18 -11.49 -4.19 -7.20
CA VAL A 18 -11.64 -4.47 -5.77
C VAL A 18 -11.70 -3.17 -4.99
N GLU A 19 -12.69 -3.05 -4.11
CA GLU A 19 -12.80 -1.95 -3.16
C GLU A 19 -12.41 -2.44 -1.76
N PHE A 20 -11.52 -1.69 -1.11
CA PHE A 20 -11.13 -1.97 0.26
C PHE A 20 -10.47 -0.75 0.91
N THR A 21 -10.45 -0.74 2.24
CA THR A 21 -9.61 0.17 3.02
C THR A 21 -8.89 -0.63 4.10
N CYS A 22 -7.58 -0.46 4.18
CA CYS A 22 -6.72 -1.06 5.18
C CYS A 22 -6.07 0.03 6.03
N SER A 23 -5.67 -0.32 7.25
CA SER A 23 -5.01 0.59 8.17
C SER A 23 -3.67 0.02 8.64
N LEU A 24 -2.65 0.88 8.68
CA LEU A 24 -1.45 0.64 9.46
C LEU A 24 -1.53 1.49 10.73
N MET A 25 -1.50 0.84 11.89
CA MET A 25 -1.33 1.50 13.18
C MET A 25 0.13 1.93 13.33
N VAL A 26 0.33 3.11 13.87
CA VAL A 26 1.63 3.77 13.98
C VAL A 26 1.93 4.08 15.44
N LYS A 27 3.16 3.77 15.87
CA LYS A 27 3.74 4.26 17.12
C LYS A 27 5.07 4.94 16.84
N GLY A 28 5.33 6.08 17.49
CA GLY A 28 6.57 6.85 17.30
C GLY A 28 6.54 7.86 16.15
N GLY A 29 5.40 8.03 15.48
CA GLY A 29 5.15 9.07 14.48
C GLY A 29 4.09 10.08 14.96
N GLN A 30 3.88 11.13 14.16
CA GLN A 30 2.88 12.17 14.41
C GLN A 30 1.41 11.68 14.27
N LEU A 31 1.21 10.60 13.50
CA LEU A 31 -0.09 9.97 13.32
C LEU A 31 -0.15 8.69 14.13
N GLU A 32 -1.34 8.35 14.62
CA GLU A 32 -1.61 7.06 15.28
C GLU A 32 -1.91 5.94 14.28
N LYS A 33 -2.30 6.30 13.06
CA LYS A 33 -2.53 5.37 11.95
C LYS A 33 -2.48 6.08 10.60
N VAL A 34 -2.32 5.30 9.54
CA VAL A 34 -2.46 5.73 8.14
C VAL A 34 -3.35 4.73 7.39
N LEU A 35 -4.09 5.20 6.39
CA LEU A 35 -5.09 4.42 5.67
C LEU A 35 -4.72 4.32 4.18
N PHE A 36 -4.88 3.14 3.60
CA PHE A 36 -4.67 2.94 2.17
C PHE A 36 -5.73 2.00 1.62
N GLY A 37 -6.05 2.11 0.34
CA GLY A 37 -7.09 1.27 -0.22
C GLY A 37 -7.40 1.53 -1.67
N CYS A 38 -8.38 0.77 -2.17
CA CYS A 38 -8.91 0.92 -3.51
C CYS A 38 -10.39 1.33 -3.46
N SER A 39 -10.80 2.14 -4.44
CA SER A 39 -12.15 2.65 -4.64
C SER A 39 -12.44 2.69 -6.14
N SER A 40 -13.67 2.37 -6.53
CA SER A 40 -14.15 2.49 -7.91
C SER A 40 -14.08 3.92 -8.45
N ASN A 41 -14.09 4.92 -7.55
CA ASN A 41 -13.97 6.33 -7.88
C ASN A 41 -12.53 6.87 -7.73
N GLY A 42 -11.58 6.01 -7.33
CA GLY A 42 -10.18 6.39 -7.14
C GLY A 42 -9.41 6.44 -8.46
N THR A 43 -8.35 7.23 -8.47
CA THR A 43 -7.42 7.37 -9.60
C THR A 43 -6.02 6.96 -9.17
N SER A 44 -5.02 7.18 -10.03
CA SER A 44 -3.61 7.00 -9.67
C SER A 44 -2.96 8.23 -9.05
N GLY A 45 -3.66 9.38 -9.05
CA GLY A 45 -3.17 10.66 -8.52
C GLY A 45 -3.94 11.07 -7.27
N TYR A 46 -3.87 12.36 -6.90
CA TYR A 46 -4.61 12.87 -5.75
C TYR A 46 -6.09 13.09 -6.04
N ASP A 47 -6.95 12.42 -5.27
CA ASP A 47 -8.40 12.52 -5.32
C ASP A 47 -8.95 13.27 -4.11
N ARG A 48 -9.27 14.57 -4.26
CA ARG A 48 -9.72 15.44 -3.16
C ARG A 48 -10.88 14.91 -2.30
N LYS A 49 -11.73 14.04 -2.85
CA LYS A 49 -12.88 13.46 -2.14
C LYS A 49 -12.56 12.15 -1.40
N LEU A 50 -11.48 11.49 -1.76
CA LEU A 50 -11.12 10.16 -1.26
C LEU A 50 -9.82 10.18 -0.46
N ASP A 51 -8.87 11.02 -0.86
CA ASP A 51 -7.62 11.23 -0.16
C ASP A 51 -7.77 12.27 0.94
N ILE A 52 -7.05 12.04 2.02
CA ILE A 52 -7.03 12.93 3.17
C ILE A 52 -5.58 13.37 3.38
N PRO A 53 -5.26 14.66 3.18
CA PRO A 53 -3.95 15.19 3.53
C PRO A 53 -3.63 14.92 5.00
N ALA A 54 -2.38 14.55 5.29
CA ALA A 54 -1.93 14.47 6.66
C ALA A 54 -2.01 15.87 7.31
N PRO A 55 -2.26 15.95 8.63
CA PRO A 55 -2.16 17.21 9.35
C PRO A 55 -0.74 17.80 9.20
N PRO A 56 -0.59 19.13 9.38
CA PRO A 56 0.71 19.77 9.42
C PRO A 56 1.64 19.08 10.42
N MET A 57 2.93 19.07 10.12
CA MET A 57 3.92 18.38 10.96
C MET A 57 3.95 18.97 12.37
N GLY A 58 3.77 18.10 13.37
CA GLY A 58 3.88 18.48 14.77
C GLY A 58 5.32 18.78 15.17
N MET A 59 5.52 19.80 16.01
CA MET A 59 6.85 20.12 16.55
C MET A 59 7.38 18.92 17.36
N ASN A 60 8.58 18.46 17.03
CA ASN A 60 9.27 17.34 17.70
C ASN A 60 8.66 15.93 17.51
N SER A 61 8.04 15.66 16.37
CA SER A 61 7.50 14.33 16.05
C SER A 61 8.15 13.74 14.79
N GLY A 62 8.14 12.41 14.70
CA GLY A 62 8.49 11.72 13.45
C GLY A 62 7.38 11.93 12.41
N VAL A 63 7.75 12.04 11.14
CA VAL A 63 6.78 12.23 10.05
C VAL A 63 6.36 10.89 9.49
N ILE A 64 5.06 10.72 9.28
CA ILE A 64 4.52 9.55 8.60
C ILE A 64 3.34 9.94 7.71
N GLY A 65 3.26 9.37 6.51
CA GLY A 65 2.16 9.57 5.57
C GLY A 65 2.48 9.07 4.17
N TRP A 66 1.45 8.81 3.36
CA TRP A 66 1.61 8.29 2.00
C TRP A 66 2.07 9.39 1.05
N HIS A 67 2.97 9.04 0.13
CA HIS A 67 3.33 9.88 -1.00
C HIS A 67 2.26 9.77 -2.08
N VAL A 68 1.89 10.93 -2.63
CA VAL A 68 1.03 11.00 -3.82
C VAL A 68 1.84 10.53 -5.03
N PRO A 69 1.40 9.53 -5.79
CA PRO A 69 2.11 9.09 -6.99
C PRO A 69 2.10 10.17 -8.07
N ASN A 70 3.21 10.29 -8.81
CA ASN A 70 3.30 11.06 -10.06
C ASN A 70 2.91 12.54 -9.96
N GLU A 71 3.04 13.14 -8.78
CA GLU A 71 2.80 14.55 -8.57
C GLU A 71 4.01 15.21 -7.89
N ASP A 72 4.37 16.41 -8.34
CA ASP A 72 5.37 17.27 -7.68
C ASP A 72 4.83 17.92 -6.38
N LYS A 73 3.70 17.41 -5.84
CA LYS A 73 3.08 17.97 -4.65
C LYS A 73 3.89 17.59 -3.41
N GLN A 74 4.27 18.60 -2.63
CA GLN A 74 5.15 18.45 -1.47
C GLN A 74 4.43 18.04 -0.16
N PHE A 75 3.23 17.43 -0.25
CA PHE A 75 2.51 16.99 0.95
C PHE A 75 2.29 15.48 0.95
N ILE A 76 2.10 14.94 2.15
CA ILE A 76 1.84 13.53 2.40
C ILE A 76 0.38 13.34 2.83
N LEU A 77 -0.13 12.13 2.63
CA LEU A 77 -1.52 11.77 2.93
C LEU A 77 -1.62 10.94 4.21
N TYR A 78 -2.64 11.23 5.00
CA TYR A 78 -3.12 10.31 6.03
C TYR A 78 -3.87 9.12 5.40
N GLN A 79 -4.62 9.38 4.31
CA GLN A 79 -5.37 8.39 3.54
C GLN A 79 -5.08 8.52 2.04
N ASP A 80 -4.68 7.43 1.39
CA ASP A 80 -4.45 7.34 -0.08
C ASP A 80 -5.34 6.22 -0.67
N MET A 81 -6.34 6.62 -1.46
CA MET A 81 -7.33 5.74 -2.09
C MET A 81 -7.18 5.72 -3.60
N ARG A 82 -6.87 4.54 -4.14
CA ARG A 82 -6.55 4.37 -5.55
C ARG A 82 -7.66 3.73 -6.35
N GLY A 83 -7.53 3.75 -7.68
CA GLY A 83 -8.41 2.98 -8.56
C GLY A 83 -8.44 1.49 -8.21
N GLU A 84 -9.56 0.85 -8.49
CA GLU A 84 -9.85 -0.55 -8.17
C GLU A 84 -9.08 -1.59 -9.01
N THR A 85 -8.42 -1.14 -10.08
CA THR A 85 -7.59 -1.99 -10.93
C THR A 85 -6.26 -2.30 -10.24
N LEU A 86 -6.01 -3.59 -10.01
CA LEU A 86 -4.75 -4.12 -9.50
C LEU A 86 -3.75 -4.42 -10.63
N PRO A 87 -2.44 -4.42 -10.37
CA PRO A 87 -1.77 -4.22 -9.08
C PRO A 87 -1.73 -2.75 -8.62
N GLN A 88 -1.62 -2.53 -7.31
CA GLN A 88 -1.44 -1.20 -6.70
C GLN A 88 -0.28 -1.20 -5.69
N ALA A 89 0.41 -0.07 -5.54
CA ALA A 89 1.56 0.04 -4.64
C ALA A 89 1.69 1.41 -3.97
N TRP A 90 1.56 1.46 -2.64
CA TRP A 90 1.67 2.66 -1.83
C TRP A 90 3.09 2.85 -1.30
N LYS A 91 3.52 4.11 -1.24
CA LYS A 91 4.82 4.49 -0.69
C LYS A 91 4.60 5.38 0.53
N LEU A 92 5.00 4.89 1.70
CA LEU A 92 4.87 5.56 2.98
C LEU A 92 6.19 6.25 3.33
N ASP A 93 6.17 7.56 3.49
CA ASP A 93 7.29 8.31 4.07
C ASP A 93 7.35 8.00 5.56
N CYS A 94 8.48 7.50 6.06
CA CYS A 94 8.70 7.27 7.47
C CYS A 94 9.95 8.03 7.90
N ARG A 95 9.78 9.19 8.55
CA ARG A 95 10.89 10.02 9.05
C ARG A 95 10.96 9.94 10.56
N THR A 96 11.97 9.26 11.08
CA THR A 96 12.21 9.15 12.53
C THR A 96 12.61 10.51 13.13
N TYR A 97 12.30 10.73 14.42
CA TYR A 97 12.73 11.94 15.14
C TYR A 97 13.67 11.55 16.29
N ARG A 98 14.86 12.18 16.35
CA ARG A 98 15.92 11.88 17.35
C ARG A 98 16.23 10.38 17.48
N SER A 99 16.25 9.67 16.35
CA SER A 99 16.51 8.22 16.28
C SER A 99 15.49 7.35 17.02
N ASN A 100 14.30 7.88 17.35
CA ASN A 100 13.20 7.06 17.85
C ASN A 100 12.58 6.26 16.68
N PRO A 101 12.58 4.91 16.74
CA PRO A 101 11.98 4.09 15.69
C PRO A 101 10.48 4.34 15.55
N ILE A 102 9.99 4.23 14.32
CA ILE A 102 8.56 4.17 14.02
C ILE A 102 8.17 2.71 13.93
N LYS A 103 7.16 2.30 14.70
CA LYS A 103 6.57 0.97 14.60
C LYS A 103 5.29 1.03 13.80
N LEU A 104 5.23 0.22 12.75
CA LEU A 104 4.04 -0.06 11.97
C LEU A 104 3.44 -1.39 12.42
N SER A 105 2.12 -1.45 12.54
CA SER A 105 1.41 -2.71 12.84
C SER A 105 0.05 -2.76 12.17
N TRP A 106 -0.42 -3.96 11.89
CA TRP A 106 -1.69 -4.22 11.23
C TRP A 106 -2.28 -5.52 11.76
N ASP A 107 -3.57 -5.74 11.51
CA ASP A 107 -4.23 -7.01 11.81
C ASP A 107 -4.38 -7.82 10.51
N PRO A 108 -3.63 -8.93 10.34
CA PRO A 108 -3.75 -9.84 9.19
C PRO A 108 -5.18 -10.29 8.90
N ALA A 109 -6.03 -10.42 9.92
CA ALA A 109 -7.42 -10.86 9.78
C ALA A 109 -8.31 -9.82 9.07
N THR A 110 -7.90 -8.55 9.06
CA THR A 110 -8.63 -7.46 8.42
C THR A 110 -8.28 -7.28 6.94
N LEU A 111 -7.22 -7.94 6.45
CA LEU A 111 -6.80 -7.83 5.06
C LEU A 111 -7.76 -8.58 4.11
N PRO A 112 -8.36 -7.91 3.10
CA PRO A 112 -9.32 -8.49 2.17
C PRO A 112 -8.89 -9.84 1.62
N LYS A 113 -9.76 -10.86 1.69
CA LYS A 113 -9.48 -12.20 1.14
C LYS A 113 -9.36 -12.14 -0.39
N GLY A 114 -8.59 -13.06 -0.96
CA GLY A 114 -8.38 -13.12 -2.42
C GLY A 114 -7.33 -12.15 -2.96
N LEU A 115 -6.72 -11.34 -2.09
CA LEU A 115 -5.63 -10.44 -2.44
C LEU A 115 -4.36 -10.81 -1.67
N ASP A 116 -3.23 -10.64 -2.34
CA ASP A 116 -1.89 -10.75 -1.76
C ASP A 116 -1.41 -9.36 -1.34
N PHE A 117 -0.99 -9.25 -0.08
CA PHE A 117 -0.49 -8.00 0.53
C PHE A 117 0.96 -8.19 0.94
N ALA A 118 1.85 -7.39 0.39
CA ALA A 118 3.27 -7.42 0.72
C ALA A 118 3.76 -6.05 1.20
N ILE A 119 4.68 -6.03 2.16
CA ILE A 119 5.30 -4.81 2.69
C ILE A 119 6.83 -4.94 2.72
N ARG A 120 7.56 -3.86 2.48
CA ARG A 120 9.02 -3.82 2.64
C ARG A 120 9.52 -2.48 3.15
N ILE A 121 10.70 -2.48 3.78
CA ILE A 121 11.47 -1.27 4.12
C ILE A 121 12.50 -1.03 3.03
N GLY A 122 12.48 0.13 2.39
CA GLY A 122 13.44 0.51 1.34
C GLY A 122 13.57 -0.57 0.28
N GLU A 123 14.80 -1.00 0.01
CA GLU A 123 15.12 -2.08 -0.95
C GLU A 123 15.18 -3.47 -0.30
N GLY A 124 14.66 -3.60 0.92
CA GLY A 124 14.61 -4.87 1.65
C GLY A 124 13.68 -5.90 1.01
N GLN A 125 13.64 -7.08 1.63
CA GLN A 125 12.78 -8.17 1.21
C GLN A 125 11.30 -7.83 1.40
N TRP A 126 10.46 -8.31 0.47
CA TRP A 126 9.01 -8.28 0.62
C TRP A 126 8.59 -9.27 1.70
N ILE A 127 7.77 -8.79 2.63
CA ILE A 127 7.20 -9.56 3.73
C ILE A 127 5.70 -9.71 3.45
N ASP A 128 5.19 -10.94 3.52
CA ASP A 128 3.75 -11.18 3.48
C ASP A 128 3.08 -10.58 4.72
N MET A 129 2.16 -9.64 4.50
CA MET A 129 1.40 -8.99 5.56
C MET A 129 0.38 -9.92 6.23
N ARG A 130 0.17 -11.13 5.74
CA ARG A 130 -0.62 -12.17 6.42
C ARG A 130 0.21 -13.00 7.40
N GLU A 131 1.51 -13.15 7.13
CA GLU A 131 2.43 -13.94 7.96
C GLU A 131 3.12 -13.08 9.04
N SER A 132 3.21 -11.77 8.82
CA SER A 132 3.65 -10.79 9.81
C SER A 132 2.52 -9.85 10.21
N LYS A 133 2.68 -9.16 11.34
CA LYS A 133 1.72 -8.20 11.90
C LYS A 133 2.33 -6.84 12.24
N ALA A 134 3.63 -6.71 12.09
CA ALA A 134 4.34 -5.50 12.47
C ALA A 134 5.70 -5.38 11.79
N LEU A 135 6.20 -4.16 11.75
CA LEU A 135 7.49 -3.81 11.19
C LEU A 135 8.05 -2.60 11.95
N ASP A 136 9.33 -2.66 12.32
CA ASP A 136 10.03 -1.58 13.01
C ASP A 136 10.94 -0.82 12.03
N VAL A 137 10.62 0.45 11.78
CA VAL A 137 11.39 1.38 10.96
C VAL A 137 12.37 2.12 11.86
N LYS A 138 13.62 1.68 11.85
CA LYS A 138 14.68 2.19 12.74
C LYS A 138 15.31 3.50 12.29
N GLU A 139 15.25 3.78 11.00
CA GLU A 139 15.88 4.93 10.37
C GLU A 139 14.90 5.56 9.38
N THR A 140 15.14 6.83 9.01
CA THR A 140 14.31 7.52 8.04
C THR A 140 14.41 6.85 6.66
N CYS A 141 13.28 6.39 6.13
CA CYS A 141 13.23 5.68 4.85
C CYS A 141 11.81 5.69 4.27
N PHE A 142 11.65 5.04 3.12
CA PHE A 142 10.34 4.67 2.62
C PHE A 142 9.98 3.25 3.02
N VAL A 143 8.70 3.05 3.32
CA VAL A 143 8.06 1.73 3.40
C VAL A 143 7.13 1.61 2.21
N GLU A 144 7.16 0.47 1.52
CA GLU A 144 6.29 0.23 0.38
C GLU A 144 5.31 -0.90 0.71
N VAL A 145 4.04 -0.70 0.36
CA VAL A 145 2.98 -1.71 0.43
C VAL A 145 2.52 -2.01 -0.98
N LYS A 146 2.47 -3.29 -1.37
CA LYS A 146 2.01 -3.75 -2.68
C LYS A 146 0.80 -4.67 -2.50
N VAL A 147 -0.20 -4.51 -3.36
CA VAL A 147 -1.40 -5.34 -3.39
C VAL A 147 -1.64 -5.87 -4.80
N GLU A 148 -1.86 -7.18 -4.89
CA GLU A 148 -2.05 -7.91 -6.14
C GLU A 148 -3.22 -8.91 -6.00
N GLN A 149 -3.80 -9.32 -7.13
CA GLN A 149 -4.77 -10.43 -7.15
C GLN A 149 -4.03 -11.72 -6.77
N LYS A 150 -4.60 -12.49 -5.85
CA LYS A 150 -4.04 -13.81 -5.53
C LYS A 150 -4.12 -14.68 -6.78
N GLN A 151 -2.98 -15.26 -7.19
CA GLN A 151 -2.99 -16.21 -8.30
C GLN A 151 -3.84 -17.42 -7.90
N ALA A 152 -4.78 -17.80 -8.77
CA ALA A 152 -5.52 -19.04 -8.59
C ALA A 152 -4.50 -20.19 -8.65
N GLU A 153 -4.34 -20.91 -7.53
CA GLU A 153 -3.56 -22.15 -7.50
C GLU A 153 -4.16 -23.10 -8.54
N SER A 154 -3.39 -23.36 -9.60
CA SER A 154 -3.76 -24.37 -10.60
C SER A 154 -3.69 -25.73 -9.89
N LYS A 155 -4.85 -26.34 -9.65
CA LYS A 155 -4.95 -27.71 -9.15
C LYS A 155 -4.53 -28.72 -10.22
#